data_AF-A0A923LWN3-F1
#
_entry.id   AF-A0A923LWN3-F1
#
_cell.length_a   1.000
_cell.length_b   1.000
_cell.length_c   1.000
_cell.angle_alpha   90.00
_cell.angle_beta   90.00
_cell.angle_gamma   90.00
#
_symmetry.space_group_name_H-M   'P 1'
#
loop_
_entity.id
_entity.type
_entity.pdbx_description
1 polymer ?
#
loop_
_entity_poly.entity_id
_entity_poly.type
_entity_poly.pdbx_seq_one_letter_code
_entity_poly.pdbx_strand_id
1 'polypeptide(L)' 'MNAKYCFEKKAKISVASDCYVGTAMNRNGDLVPALPQITITAEFDGEWESPEKLNADMKDCISKLQDAFCKHLYHR' A
#
# COMPACT_ATOMS: atom_id res chain seq x y z
N MET A 1 24.91 -15.28 26.62
CA MET A 1 24.54 -14.61 25.35
C MET A 1 23.21 -15.18 24.91
N ASN A 2 22.14 -14.37 24.88
CA ASN A 2 20.85 -14.84 24.36
C ASN A 2 20.92 -14.83 22.84
N ALA A 3 20.84 -16.01 22.22
CA ALA A 3 20.69 -16.11 20.78
C ALA A 3 19.35 -15.46 20.39
N LYS A 4 19.41 -14.35 19.65
CA LYS A 4 18.22 -13.80 18.99
C LYS A 4 17.93 -14.70 17.80
N TYR A 5 16.85 -15.46 17.88
CA TYR A 5 16.34 -16.21 16.74
C TYR A 5 15.63 -15.24 15.81
N CYS A 6 16.21 -15.02 14.63
CA CYS A 6 15.58 -14.33 13.53
C CYS A 6 15.15 -15.33 12.47
N PHE A 7 14.09 -15.03 11.72
CA PHE A 7 13.74 -15.77 10.52
C PHE A 7 13.74 -14.83 9.31
N GLU A 8 14.12 -15.39 8.17
CA GLU A 8 14.03 -14.71 6.88
C GLU A 8 12.66 -14.94 6.26
N LYS A 9 12.08 -13.89 5.66
CA LYS A 9 10.82 -14.03 4.93
C LYS A 9 10.71 -13.06 3.79
N LYS A 10 10.28 -13.57 2.64
CA LYS A 10 9.78 -12.75 1.55
C LYS A 10 8.29 -12.52 1.73
N ALA A 11 7.88 -11.27 1.72
CA ALA A 11 6.47 -10.94 1.81
C ALA A 11 6.06 -9.88 0.81
N LYS A 12 4.86 -10.05 0.27
CA LYS A 12 4.29 -9.20 -0.76
C LYS A 12 3.04 -8.54 -0.22
N ILE A 13 2.97 -7.24 -0.37
CA ILE A 13 1.78 -6.46 -0.02
C ILE A 13 1.28 -5.77 -1.28
N SER A 14 -0.03 -5.83 -1.51
CA SER A 14 -0.72 -5.06 -2.53
C SER A 14 -1.71 -4.11 -1.86
N VAL A 15 -1.56 -2.81 -2.10
CA VAL A 15 -2.49 -1.78 -1.63
C VAL A 15 -3.21 -1.23 -2.85
N ALA A 16 -4.53 -1.44 -2.92
CA ALA A 16 -5.37 -0.79 -3.91
C ALA A 16 -5.97 0.49 -3.29
N SER A 17 -5.95 1.59 -4.04
CA SER A 17 -6.65 2.83 -3.66
C SER A 17 -7.63 3.22 -4.75
N ASP A 18 -8.89 3.38 -4.36
CA ASP A 18 -9.98 3.90 -5.20
C ASP A 18 -10.12 5.40 -4.94
N CYS A 19 -9.04 6.15 -5.17
CA CYS A 19 -9.05 7.59 -4.97
C CYS A 19 -9.94 8.30 -6.01
N TYR A 20 -10.67 9.32 -5.57
CA TYR A 20 -11.42 10.19 -6.48
C TYR A 20 -10.46 11.16 -7.17
N VAL A 21 -10.33 11.07 -8.50
CA VAL A 21 -9.47 12.01 -9.27
C VAL A 21 -10.26 12.92 -10.20
N GLY A 22 -11.59 12.84 -10.18
CA GLY A 22 -12.47 13.69 -10.99
C GLY A 22 -13.73 12.95 -11.45
N THR A 23 -14.39 13.48 -12.47
CA THR A 23 -15.53 12.84 -13.13
C THR A 23 -15.15 12.39 -14.54
N ALA A 24 -15.63 11.22 -14.94
CA ALA A 24 -15.54 10.69 -16.30
C ALA A 24 -16.94 10.37 -16.83
N MET A 25 -17.13 10.52 -18.13
CA MET A 25 -18.37 10.12 -18.77
C MET A 25 -18.36 8.61 -19.02
N ASN A 26 -19.35 7.88 -18.51
CA ASN A 26 -19.50 6.46 -18.79
C ASN A 26 -20.06 6.24 -20.22
N ARG A 27 -20.18 4.98 -20.66
CA ARG A 27 -20.72 4.62 -21.99
C ARG A 27 -22.18 5.04 -22.23
N ASN A 28 -22.92 5.35 -21.17
CA ASN A 28 -24.31 5.78 -21.23
C ASN A 28 -24.44 7.32 -21.28
N GLY A 29 -23.33 8.06 -21.19
CA GLY A 29 -23.33 9.52 -21.15
C GLY A 29 -23.43 10.11 -19.74
N ASP A 30 -23.46 9.29 -18.69
CA ASP A 30 -23.53 9.79 -17.31
C ASP A 30 -22.15 10.24 -16.81
N LEU A 31 -22.10 11.37 -16.11
CA LEU A 31 -20.92 11.77 -15.36
C LEU A 31 -20.81 10.94 -14.08
N VAL A 32 -19.82 10.06 -14.02
CA VAL A 32 -19.52 9.23 -12.86
C VAL A 32 -18.17 9.58 -12.26
N PRO A 33 -17.95 9.35 -10.95
CA PRO A 33 -16.63 9.42 -10.35
C PRO A 33 -15.60 8.61 -11.14
N ALA A 34 -14.53 9.26 -11.57
CA ALA A 34 -13.35 8.60 -12.09
C ALA A 34 -12.52 8.12 -10.89
N LEU A 35 -12.58 6.81 -10.62
CA LEU A 35 -11.78 6.13 -9.62
C LEU A 35 -10.67 5.37 -10.35
N PRO A 36 -9.45 5.92 -10.52
CA PRO A 36 -8.33 5.13 -11.00
C PRO A 36 -8.04 4.06 -9.97
N GLN A 37 -8.15 2.81 -10.39
CA GLN A 37 -7.71 1.70 -9.58
C GLN A 37 -6.19 1.67 -9.62
N ILE A 38 -5.56 2.22 -8.56
CA ILE A 38 -4.10 2.20 -8.43
C ILE A 38 -3.73 1.13 -7.42
N THR A 39 -3.01 0.11 -7.90
CA THR A 39 -2.48 -0.97 -7.08
C THR A 39 -0.99 -0.77 -6.88
N ILE A 40 -0.58 -0.46 -5.66
CA ILE A 40 0.83 -0.37 -5.26
C ILE A 40 1.23 -1.73 -4.69
N THR A 41 2.29 -2.33 -5.25
CA THR A 41 2.83 -3.60 -4.76
C THR A 41 4.22 -3.37 -4.16
N ALA A 42 4.44 -3.86 -2.95
CA ALA A 42 5.74 -3.82 -2.27
C ALA A 42 6.18 -5.24 -1.90
N GLU A 43 7.47 -5.53 -2.11
CA GLU A 43 8.11 -6.77 -1.70
C GLU A 43 9.12 -6.47 -0.60
N PHE A 44 9.04 -7.23 0.49
CA PHE A 44 9.92 -7.13 1.64
C PHE A 44 10.82 -8.36 1.67
N ASP A 45 12.12 -8.14 1.76
CA ASP A 45 13.12 -9.15 1.98
C ASP A 45 13.95 -8.72 3.19
N GLY A 46 14.03 -9.56 4.22
CA GLY A 46 14.64 -9.18 5.49
C GLY A 46 14.60 -10.27 6.56
N GLU A 47 15.18 -9.92 7.71
CA GLU A 47 15.20 -10.76 8.90
C GLU A 47 14.36 -10.13 10.01
N TRP A 48 13.51 -10.95 10.64
CA TRP A 48 12.67 -10.51 11.76
C TRP A 48 12.82 -11.41 12.97
N GLU A 49 12.79 -10.80 14.15
CA GLU A 49 12.82 -11.50 15.44
C GLU A 49 11.48 -12.21 15.74
N SER A 50 10.37 -11.75 15.14
CA SER A 50 9.06 -12.38 15.32
C SER A 50 8.06 -12.00 14.20
N PRO A 51 7.02 -12.83 13.96
CA PRO A 51 5.95 -12.52 13.01
C PRO A 51 5.20 -11.22 13.33
N GLU A 52 5.10 -10.84 14.61
CA GLU A 52 4.44 -9.61 15.04
C GLU A 52 5.22 -8.37 14.58
N LYS A 53 6.56 -8.41 14.64
CA LYS A 53 7.42 -7.34 14.12
C LYS A 53 7.31 -7.20 12.62
N LEU A 54 7.34 -8.32 11.89
CA LEU A 54 7.09 -8.32 10.45
C LEU A 54 5.75 -7.66 10.12
N ASN A 55 4.68 -8.07 10.80
CA ASN A 55 3.34 -7.51 10.58
C ASN A 55 3.26 -6.01 10.92
N ALA A 56 4.00 -5.55 11.93
CA ALA A 56 4.07 -4.13 12.29
C ALA A 56 4.77 -3.32 11.19
N ASP A 57 5.92 -3.79 10.71
CA ASP A 57 6.69 -3.15 9.63
C ASP A 57 5.88 -3.11 8.32
N MET A 58 5.16 -4.18 8.02
CA MET A 58 4.24 -4.24 6.87
C MET A 58 3.15 -3.17 6.95
N LYS A 59 2.48 -3.04 8.10
CA LYS A 59 1.41 -2.06 8.30
C LYS A 59 1.94 -0.63 8.21
N ASP A 60 3.10 -0.36 8.79
CA ASP A 60 3.76 0.94 8.70
C ASP A 60 4.09 1.29 7.25
N CYS A 61 4.62 0.34 6.48
CA CYS A 61 4.91 0.55 5.06
C CYS A 61 3.64 0.81 4.23
N ILE A 62 2.56 0.05 4.46
CA ILE A 62 1.25 0.30 3.82
C ILE A 62 0.80 1.75 4.09
N SER A 63 0.85 2.18 5.35
CA SER A 63 0.40 3.51 5.75
C SER A 63 1.24 4.61 5.07
N LYS A 64 2.57 4.43 4.99
CA LYS A 64 3.48 5.37 4.30
C LYS A 64 3.23 5.42 2.79
N LEU A 65 2.97 4.29 2.15
CA LEU A 65 2.64 4.24 0.72
C LEU A 65 1.31 4.94 0.42
N GLN A 66 0.30 4.73 1.28
CA GLN A 66 -0.99 5.43 1.17
C GLN A 66 -0.83 6.93 1.39
N ASP A 67 -0.07 7.36 2.40
CA ASP A 67 0.19 8.77 2.69
C ASP A 67 0.93 9.47 1.54
N ALA A 68 2.00 8.86 1.02
CA ALA A 68 2.75 9.39 -0.13
C ALA A 68 1.86 9.52 -1.38
N PHE A 69 0.99 8.53 -1.62
CA PHE A 69 0.05 8.53 -2.71
C PHE A 69 -1.01 9.64 -2.57
N CYS A 70 -1.66 9.73 -1.41
CA CYS A 70 -2.63 10.78 -1.12
C CYS A 70 -2.00 12.18 -1.26
N LYS A 71 -0.80 12.39 -0.71
CA LYS A 71 -0.06 13.66 -0.88
C LYS A 71 0.18 13.99 -2.35
N HIS A 72 0.53 13.02 -3.19
CA HIS A 72 0.74 13.27 -4.62
C HIS A 72 -0.54 13.67 -5.36
N LEU A 73 -1.70 13.17 -4.93
CA LEU A 73 -3.00 13.50 -5.54
C LEU A 73 -3.55 14.85 -5.09
N TYR A 74 -3.45 15.18 -3.79
CA TYR A 74 -4.04 16.40 -3.23
C TYR A 74 -3.18 17.66 -3.38
N HIS A 75 -1.90 17.53 -3.73
CA HIS A 75 -1.00 18.66 -4.01
C HIS A 75 -0.87 19.01 -5.51
N ARG A 76 -1.78 18.52 -6.37
CA ARG A 76 -1.87 18.95 -7.77
C ARG A 76 -2.82 20.12 -7.97
#